data_AF-A0A969QRF3-F1
#
_entry.id   AF-A0A969QRF3-F1
#
_cell.length_a   1.000
_cell.length_b   1.000
_cell.length_c   1.000
_cell.angle_alpha   90.00
_cell.angle_beta   90.00
_cell.angle_gamma   90.00
#
_symmetry.space_group_name_H-M   'P 1'
#
loop_
_entity.id
_entity.type
_entity.pdbx_description
1 polymer ?
#
loop_
_entity_poly.entity_id
_entity_poly.type
_entity_poly.pdbx_seq_one_letter_code
_entity_poly.pdbx_strand_id
1 'polypeptide(L)'
;MDAGISQENGSAQDITFEVAPGEVFVVPQGLMHHNHNVQCTPNVFLQSFTSSDPGALNVIGALAALRDGSDAGARTPSYCSIT
;
A
#
# COMPACT_ATOMS: atom_id res chain seq x y z
N MET A 1 3.94 8.70 8.08
CA MET A 1 3.83 7.39 7.40
C MET A 1 4.68 7.46 6.15
N ASP A 2 5.02 6.33 5.54
CA ASP A 2 5.50 6.33 4.16
C ASP A 2 4.36 5.95 3.21
N ALA A 3 4.43 6.47 1.98
CA ALA A 3 3.62 6.04 0.86
C ALA A 3 4.54 5.85 -0.34
N GLY A 4 4.37 4.75 -1.07
CA GLY A 4 5.23 4.43 -2.20
C GLY A 4 4.45 4.04 -3.44
N ILE A 5 5.04 4.25 -4.60
CA ILE A 5 4.53 3.83 -5.90
C ILE A 5 5.56 2.89 -6.52
N SER A 6 5.14 1.66 -6.80
CA SER A 6 6.01 0.66 -7.41
C SER A 6 5.72 0.53 -8.90
N GLN A 7 6.78 0.59 -9.70
CA GLN A 7 6.72 0.27 -11.13
C GLN A 7 7.41 -1.07 -11.37
N GLU A 8 6.62 -2.05 -11.80
CA GLU A 8 7.16 -3.29 -12.33
C GLU A 8 7.81 -3.00 -13.70
N ASN A 9 9.08 -3.42 -13.88
CA ASN A 9 9.82 -3.33 -15.15
C ASN A 9 10.30 -1.92 -15.58
N GLY A 10 10.45 -0.96 -14.65
CA GLY A 10 11.01 0.39 -14.88
C GLY A 10 12.39 0.63 -14.24
N SER A 11 13.04 1.77 -14.54
CA SER A 11 14.36 2.16 -13.97
C SER A 11 14.29 2.65 -12.52
N ALA A 12 13.13 3.11 -12.05
CA ALA A 12 12.84 3.38 -10.65
C ALA A 12 11.79 2.36 -10.19
N GLN A 13 12.23 1.30 -9.50
CA GLN A 13 11.37 0.18 -9.11
C GLN A 13 10.40 0.55 -7.98
N ASP A 14 10.76 1.56 -7.18
CA ASP A 14 9.94 2.10 -6.09
C ASP A 14 10.27 3.60 -5.89
N ILE A 15 9.23 4.43 -5.80
CA ILE A 15 9.34 5.84 -5.44
C ILE A 15 8.56 6.02 -4.14
N THR A 16 9.28 6.28 -3.05
CA THR A 16 8.72 6.40 -1.71
C THR A 16 8.77 7.85 -1.22
N PHE A 17 7.74 8.26 -0.50
CA PHE A 17 7.60 9.56 0.12
C PHE A 17 7.29 9.39 1.61
N GLU A 18 7.93 10.18 2.47
CA GLU A 18 7.44 10.36 3.84
C GLU A 18 6.30 11.38 3.83
N VAL A 19 5.18 11.01 4.44
CA VAL A 19 3.96 11.81 4.53
C VAL A 19 3.66 12.10 5.99
N ALA A 20 3.72 13.38 6.34
CA ALA A 20 3.40 13.92 7.66
C ALA A 20 1.93 14.39 7.75
N PRO A 21 1.39 14.61 8.97
CA PRO A 21 0.04 15.15 9.13
C PRO A 21 -0.15 16.49 8.40
N GLY A 22 -1.17 16.56 7.55
CA GLY A 22 -1.47 17.75 6.73
C GLY A 22 -0.88 17.71 5.32
N GLU A 23 0.01 16.77 5.02
CA GLU A 23 0.54 16.56 3.68
C GLU A 23 -0.37 15.65 2.84
N VAL A 24 -0.30 15.81 1.52
CA VAL A 24 -1.11 15.08 0.55
C VAL A 24 -0.20 14.50 -0.52
N PHE A 25 -0.49 13.28 -0.95
CA PHE A 25 0.11 12.66 -2.11
C PHE A 25 -0.97 12.21 -3.09
N VAL A 26 -0.59 12.02 -4.36
CA VAL A 26 -1.50 11.58 -5.43
C VAL A 26 -0.91 10.35 -6.07
N VAL A 27 -1.74 9.31 -6.21
CA VAL A 27 -1.42 8.13 -6.99
C VAL A 27 -2.27 8.15 -8.27
N PRO A 28 -1.65 8.23 -9.45
CA PRO A 28 -2.35 8.09 -10.73
C PRO A 28 -3.12 6.77 -10.83
N GLN A 29 -4.29 6.81 -11.49
CA GLN A 29 -5.14 5.63 -11.67
C GLN A 29 -4.37 4.47 -12.33
N GLY A 30 -4.51 3.28 -11.76
CA GLY A 30 -3.92 2.04 -12.27
C GLY A 30 -2.47 1.78 -11.85
N LEU A 31 -1.81 2.72 -11.15
CA LEU A 31 -0.48 2.47 -10.61
C LEU A 31 -0.54 1.71 -9.28
N MET A 32 0.41 0.79 -9.10
CA MET A 32 0.59 0.07 -7.85
C MET A 32 1.17 1.02 -6.80
N HIS A 33 0.58 1.04 -5.61
CA HIS A 33 1.06 1.82 -4.48
C HIS A 33 0.94 1.05 -3.17
N HIS A 34 1.69 1.48 -2.15
CA HIS A 34 1.61 0.96 -0.80
C HIS A 34 1.64 2.09 0.22
N ASN A 35 1.11 1.82 1.40
CA ASN A 35 1.17 2.71 2.56
C ASN A 35 1.79 1.91 3.69
N HIS A 36 2.79 2.45 4.38
CA HIS A 36 3.37 1.77 5.52
C HIS A 36 3.60 2.74 6.70
N ASN A 37 3.19 2.27 7.89
CA ASN A 37 3.35 3.02 9.11
C ASN A 37 4.76 2.81 9.68
N VAL A 38 5.66 3.73 9.36
CA VAL A 38 7.04 3.74 9.87
C VAL A 38 7.15 3.93 11.38
N GLN A 39 6.07 4.37 12.05
CA GLN A 39 6.03 4.61 13.49
C GLN A 39 5.26 3.51 14.22
N CYS A 40 5.60 3.31 15.50
CA CYS A 40 4.93 2.34 16.38
C CYS A 40 3.66 2.88 17.04
N THR A 41 3.16 4.01 16.56
CA THR A 41 1.95 4.67 17.03
C THR A 41 0.85 4.54 15.97
N PRO A 42 -0.43 4.41 16.36
CA PRO A 42 -1.53 4.43 15.40
C PRO A 42 -1.45 5.65 14.48
N ASN A 43 -1.64 5.42 13.19
CA ASN A 43 -1.66 6.47 12.17
C ASN A 43 -2.95 6.35 11.36
N VAL A 44 -3.55 7.49 11.01
CA VAL A 44 -4.80 7.57 10.27
C VAL A 44 -4.59 8.51 9.10
N PHE A 45 -5.00 8.07 7.92
CA PHE A 45 -5.00 8.88 6.71
C PHE A 45 -6.32 8.71 5.97
N LEU A 46 -6.67 9.72 5.17
CA LEU A 46 -7.90 9.74 4.40
C LEU A 46 -7.56 9.67 2.91
N GLN A 47 -8.23 8.77 2.19
CA GLN A 47 -8.12 8.65 0.75
C GLN A 47 -9.43 9.06 0.10
N SER A 48 -9.34 9.78 -1.02
CA SER A 48 -10.50 10.16 -1.83
C SER A 48 -10.25 9.76 -3.27
N PHE A 49 -11.32 9.43 -3.99
CA PHE A 49 -11.26 8.95 -5.35
C PHE A 49 -12.17 9.79 -6.24
N THR A 50 -11.82 9.89 -7.51
CA THR A 50 -12.60 10.62 -8.52
C THR A 50 -13.71 9.77 -9.16
N SER A 51 -13.91 8.54 -8.68
CA SER A 51 -14.96 7.62 -9.11
C SER A 51 -15.86 7.24 -7.94
N SER A 52 -17.16 7.08 -8.19
CA SER A 52 -18.12 6.52 -7.22
C SER A 52 -17.91 5.03 -6.97
N ASP A 53 -17.23 4.34 -7.91
CA ASP A 53 -16.80 2.96 -7.79
C ASP A 53 -15.31 2.88 -8.16
N PRO A 54 -14.40 3.17 -7.21
CA PRO A 54 -12.97 3.19 -7.49
C PRO A 54 -12.37 1.79 -7.63
N GLY A 55 -13.01 0.77 -7.04
CA GLY A 55 -12.44 -0.57 -6.89
C GLY A 55 -11.14 -0.59 -6.08
N ALA A 56 -10.74 -1.78 -5.62
CA ALA A 56 -9.41 -1.98 -5.02
C ALA A 56 -8.93 -3.40 -5.29
N LEU A 57 -7.72 -3.52 -5.87
CA LEU A 57 -7.04 -4.80 -6.08
C LEU A 57 -5.91 -4.93 -5.07
N ASN A 58 -6.09 -5.79 -4.07
CA ASN A 58 -5.01 -6.20 -3.19
C ASN A 58 -4.20 -7.31 -3.89
N VAL A 59 -2.99 -6.97 -4.36
CA VAL A 59 -2.14 -7.87 -5.13
C VAL A 59 -1.82 -9.15 -4.35
N ILE A 60 -1.50 -9.05 -3.06
CA ILE A 60 -1.20 -10.22 -2.22
C ILE A 60 -2.44 -11.10 -2.06
N GLY A 61 -3.59 -10.49 -1.78
CA GLY A 61 -4.86 -11.22 -1.65
C GLY A 61 -5.28 -11.90 -2.94
N ALA A 62 -5.18 -11.20 -4.07
CA ALA A 62 -5.50 -11.75 -5.40
C ALA A 62 -4.56 -12.89 -5.78
N LEU A 63 -3.25 -12.75 -5.52
CA LEU A 63 -2.28 -13.79 -5.79
C LEU A 63 -2.49 -15.02 -4.90
N ALA A 64 -2.76 -14.82 -3.61
CA ALA A 64 -3.07 -15.92 -2.69
C ALA A 64 -4.32 -16.69 -3.12
N ALA A 65 -5.35 -15.99 -3.60
CA ALA A 65 -6.56 -16.60 -4.13
C ALA A 65 -6.32 -17.40 -5.42
N LEU A 66 -5.38 -16.98 -6.27
CA LEU A 66 -4.99 -17.71 -7.47
C LEU A 66 -4.22 -19.00 -7.16
N ARG A 67 -3.50 -19.07 -6.02
CA ARG A 67 -2.56 -20.16 -5.71
C ARG A 67 -3.14 -21.30 -4.85
N ASP A 68 -4.47 -21.47 -4.85
CA ASP A 68 -5.21 -22.47 -4.07
C ASP A 68 -5.05 -22.35 -2.53
N GLY A 69 -4.95 -21.10 -2.04
CA GLY A 69 -5.26 -20.73 -0.64
C GLY A 69 -4.39 -21.29 0.50
N SER A 70 -3.37 -22.11 0.22
CA SER A 70 -2.64 -22.85 1.27
C SER A 70 -1.47 -22.10 1.93
N ASP A 71 -1.10 -20.92 1.41
CA ASP A 71 0.00 -20.10 1.96
C ASP A 71 -0.40 -18.64 2.21
N ALA A 72 -1.52 -18.41 2.91
CA ALA A 72 -2.00 -17.08 3.31
C ALA A 72 -1.10 -16.35 4.34
N GLY A 73 0.18 -16.71 4.41
CA GLY A 73 1.19 -15.95 5.11
C GLY A 73 1.76 -14.90 4.18
N ALA A 74 1.05 -13.78 3.99
CA ALA A 74 1.74 -12.53 3.70
C ALA A 74 2.78 -12.40 4.82
N ARG A 75 4.06 -12.61 4.51
CA ARG A 75 5.14 -12.58 5.49
C ARG A 75 5.04 -11.21 6.13
N THR A 76 4.45 -11.12 7.33
CA THR A 76 4.32 -9.88 8.06
C THR A 76 5.76 -9.46 8.29
N PRO A 77 6.21 -8.36 7.66
CA PRO A 77 7.49 -7.82 8.03
C PRO A 77 7.38 -7.54 9.53
N SER A 78 8.45 -7.78 10.28
CA SER A 78 8.51 -7.51 11.71
C SER A 78 8.36 -6.01 11.94
N TYR A 79 7.13 -5.53 11.86
CA TYR A 79 6.71 -4.18 12.14
C TYR A 79 6.21 -4.10 13.57
N CYS A 80 6.27 -2.91 14.12
CA CYS A 80 5.75 -2.64 15.45
C CYS A 80 4.32 -3.17 15.58
N SER A 81 4.10 -4.04 16.56
CA SER A 81 2.79 -4.58 16.91
C SER A 81 1.95 -3.45 17.48
N ILE A 82 1.10 -2.83 16.66
CA ILE A 82 0.13 -1.85 17.12
C ILE A 82 -1.07 -2.64 17.66
N THR A 83 -1.05 -2.97 18.96
CA THR A 83 -2.21 -3.50 19.71
C THR A 83 -3.26 -2.43 19.95
#